data_AF-A0AAP3Q3P2-F1
#
_entry.id   AF-A0AAP3Q3P2-F1
#
_cell.length_a   1.000
_cell.length_b   1.000
_cell.length_c   1.000
_cell.angle_alpha   90.00
_cell.angle_beta   90.00
_cell.angle_gamma   90.00
#
_symmetry.space_group_name_H-M   'P 1'
#
loop_
_entity.id
_entity.type
_entity.pdbx_description
1 polymer ?
#
loop_
_entity_poly.entity_id
_entity_poly.type
_entity_poly.pdbx_seq_one_letter_code
_entity_poly.pdbx_strand_id
1 'polypeptide(L)'
;MIGALLSSELKEQEKLDIIEHEYNIPTSQEFREDVRIMCNLSTGIEERATEKTSEKFILNMYKKGYTLDQIADVAETGVDEVEAIIKKKEPAMA
;
A
#
# COMPACT_ATOMS: atom_id res chain seq x y z
N MET A 1 -12.58 24.54 3.63
CA MET A 1 -13.05 23.32 2.94
C MET A 1 -11.90 22.40 2.49
N ILE A 2 -11.06 22.75 1.50
CA ILE A 2 -9.99 21.86 1.01
C ILE A 2 -9.00 21.46 2.12
N GLY A 3 -8.64 22.41 3.01
CA GLY A 3 -7.75 22.12 4.15
C GLY A 3 -8.30 21.07 5.13
N ALA A 4 -9.62 21.01 5.33
CA ALA A 4 -10.24 19.99 6.17
C ALA A 4 -10.19 18.62 5.48
N LEU A 5 -10.56 18.56 4.20
CA LEU A 5 -10.53 17.33 3.39
C LEU A 5 -9.14 16.71 3.30
N LEU A 6 -8.13 17.54 3.03
CA LEU A 6 -6.76 17.08 2.81
C LEU A 6 -5.94 17.00 4.09
N SER A 7 -6.50 17.34 5.25
CA SER A 7 -5.78 17.28 6.53
C SER A 7 -5.35 15.85 6.84
N SER A 8 -4.08 15.67 7.23
CA SER A 8 -3.57 14.41 7.76
C SER A 8 -3.88 14.23 9.25
N GLU A 9 -4.33 15.28 9.94
CA GLU A 9 -4.63 15.26 11.37
C GLU A 9 -6.07 14.81 11.66
N LEU A 10 -6.97 14.98 10.68
CA LEU A 10 -8.39 14.62 10.81
C LEU A 10 -8.65 13.22 10.27
N LYS A 11 -9.49 12.46 10.97
CA LYS A 11 -9.97 11.15 10.51
C LYS A 11 -11.05 11.31 9.44
N GLU A 12 -11.26 10.27 8.64
CA GLU A 12 -12.30 10.21 7.59
C GLU A 12 -13.64 10.76 8.06
N GLN A 13 -14.13 10.31 9.22
CA GLN A 13 -15.41 10.74 9.76
C GLN A 13 -15.43 12.22 10.18
N GLU A 14 -14.35 12.73 10.79
CA GLU A 14 -14.27 14.14 11.20
C GLU A 14 -14.29 15.08 9.99
N LYS A 15 -13.64 14.66 8.89
CA LYS A 15 -13.68 15.41 7.62
C LYS A 15 -15.11 15.48 7.05
N LEU A 16 -15.84 14.37 7.11
CA LEU A 16 -17.23 14.30 6.65
C LEU A 16 -18.14 15.15 7.52
N ASP A 17 -17.97 15.10 8.84
CA ASP A 17 -18.76 15.89 9.81
C ASP A 17 -18.55 17.39 9.61
N ILE A 18 -17.31 17.84 9.39
CA ILE A 18 -17.01 19.23 9.08
C ILE A 18 -17.73 19.68 7.80
N ILE A 19 -17.70 18.87 6.74
CA ILE A 19 -18.38 19.21 5.48
C ILE A 19 -19.89 19.30 5.67
N GLU A 20 -20.48 18.32 6.36
CA GLU A 20 -21.92 18.19 6.51
C GLU A 20 -22.51 19.23 7.47
N HIS A 21 -21.84 19.48 8.59
CA HIS A 21 -22.41 20.29 9.68
C HIS A 21 -21.80 21.69 9.79
N GLU A 22 -20.53 21.89 9.45
CA GLU A 22 -19.89 23.22 9.54
C GLU A 22 -20.04 23.99 8.22
N TYR A 23 -19.79 23.34 7.09
CA TYR A 23 -19.97 23.94 5.77
C TYR A 23 -21.40 23.78 5.23
N ASN A 24 -22.24 23.01 5.91
CA ASN A 24 -23.64 22.75 5.55
C ASN A 24 -23.80 22.20 4.12
N ILE A 25 -22.84 21.37 3.69
CA ILE A 25 -22.82 20.71 2.38
C ILE A 25 -23.29 19.27 2.57
N PRO A 26 -24.44 18.87 2.02
CA PRO A 26 -24.94 17.51 2.17
C PRO A 26 -23.97 16.50 1.55
N THR A 27 -23.63 15.45 2.30
CA THR A 27 -22.74 14.37 1.82
C THR A 27 -23.56 13.21 1.24
N SER A 28 -23.17 12.72 0.06
CA SER A 28 -23.73 11.50 -0.54
C SER A 28 -22.91 10.27 -0.14
N GLN A 29 -23.46 9.06 -0.31
CA GLN A 29 -22.68 7.83 -0.08
C GLN A 29 -21.46 7.74 -1.01
N GLU A 30 -21.62 8.12 -2.28
CA GLU A 30 -20.52 8.21 -3.26
C GLU A 30 -19.41 9.17 -2.77
N PHE A 31 -19.77 10.34 -2.25
CA PHE A 31 -18.78 11.27 -1.68
C PHE A 31 -18.05 10.70 -0.46
N ARG A 32 -18.76 9.96 0.40
CA ARG A 32 -18.15 9.27 1.55
C ARG A 32 -17.17 8.20 1.09
N GLU A 33 -17.51 7.45 0.04
CA GLU A 33 -16.61 6.48 -0.57
C GLU A 33 -15.37 7.15 -1.18
N ASP A 34 -15.52 8.28 -1.88
CA ASP A 34 -14.40 9.03 -2.45
C ASP A 34 -13.44 9.54 -1.36
N VAL A 35 -13.98 10.08 -0.26
CA VAL A 35 -13.16 10.54 0.88
C VAL A 35 -12.43 9.35 1.53
N ARG A 36 -13.08 8.18 1.63
CA ARG A 36 -12.44 6.96 2.12
C ARG A 36 -11.29 6.51 1.23
N ILE A 37 -11.52 6.44 -0.09
CA ILE A 37 -10.50 6.07 -1.07
C ILE A 37 -9.31 7.02 -0.97
N MET A 38 -9.57 8.32 -0.87
CA MET A 38 -8.52 9.33 -0.72
C MET A 38 -7.73 9.16 0.58
N CYS A 39 -8.40 8.87 1.71
CA CYS A 39 -7.73 8.67 3.00
C CYS A 39 -6.85 7.42 3.00
N ASN A 40 -7.26 6.35 2.32
CA ASN A 40 -6.50 5.09 2.25
C ASN A 40 -5.46 5.09 1.11
N LEU A 41 -5.43 6.11 0.26
CA LEU A 41 -4.54 6.16 -0.90
C LEU A 41 -3.06 6.16 -0.50
N SER A 42 -2.69 6.93 0.53
CA SER A 42 -1.31 6.98 1.02
C SER A 42 -0.83 5.63 1.53
N THR A 43 -1.64 4.96 2.37
CA THR A 43 -1.37 3.61 2.88
C THR A 43 -1.19 2.62 1.73
N GLY A 44 -2.10 2.60 0.75
CA GLY A 44 -1.96 1.72 -0.40
C GLY A 44 -0.74 2.03 -1.28
N ILE A 45 -0.26 3.28 -1.33
CA ILE A 45 1.01 3.62 -2.01
C ILE A 45 2.20 3.09 -1.22
N GLU A 46 2.22 3.29 0.10
CA GLU A 46 3.30 2.85 0.99
C GLU A 46 3.45 1.33 1.01
N GLU A 47 2.32 0.60 1.13
CA GLU A 47 2.28 -0.87 1.06
C GLU A 47 2.85 -1.37 -0.27
N ARG A 48 2.36 -0.84 -1.40
CA ARG A 48 2.87 -1.23 -2.73
C ARG A 48 4.34 -0.88 -2.95
N ALA A 49 4.83 0.21 -2.36
CA ALA A 49 6.23 0.59 -2.46
C ALA A 49 7.13 -0.37 -1.65
N THR A 50 6.67 -0.74 -0.45
CA THR A 50 7.33 -1.72 0.42
C THR A 50 7.36 -3.09 -0.26
N GLU A 51 6.23 -3.59 -0.76
CA GLU A 51 6.13 -4.84 -1.51
C GLU A 51 7.10 -4.89 -2.69
N LYS A 52 7.11 -3.86 -3.54
CA LYS A 52 8.03 -3.78 -4.70
C LYS A 52 9.50 -3.78 -4.28
N THR A 53 9.81 -3.19 -3.14
CA THR A 53 11.18 -3.12 -2.61
C THR A 53 11.62 -4.48 -2.09
N SER A 54 10.76 -5.17 -1.34
CA SER A 54 10.98 -6.54 -0.88
C SER A 54 11.11 -7.52 -2.05
N GLU A 55 10.22 -7.46 -3.04
CA GLU A 55 10.31 -8.28 -4.27
C GLU A 55 11.68 -8.07 -4.96
N LYS A 56 12.11 -6.81 -5.12
CA LYS A 56 13.40 -6.49 -5.76
C LYS A 56 14.60 -7.01 -4.95
N PHE A 57 14.53 -6.92 -3.62
CA PHE A 57 15.57 -7.40 -2.73
C PHE A 57 15.72 -8.93 -2.81
N ILE A 58 14.60 -9.66 -2.73
CA ILE A 58 14.53 -11.12 -2.88
C ILE A 58 15.14 -11.56 -4.21
N LEU A 59 14.75 -10.92 -5.32
CA LEU A 59 15.27 -11.25 -6.66
C LEU A 59 16.78 -11.00 -6.76
N ASN A 60 17.31 -9.95 -6.12
CA ASN A 60 18.73 -9.66 -6.14
C ASN A 60 19.55 -10.69 -5.36
N MET A 61 19.04 -11.17 -4.22
CA MET A 61 19.69 -12.25 -3.48
C MET A 61 19.67 -13.55 -4.29
N TYR A 62 18.53 -13.91 -4.88
CA TYR A 62 18.43 -15.09 -5.74
C TYR A 62 19.44 -15.03 -6.90
N LYS A 63 19.53 -13.90 -7.60
CA LYS A 63 20.51 -13.69 -8.68
C LYS A 63 21.97 -13.78 -8.24
N LYS A 64 22.25 -13.51 -6.95
CA LYS A 64 23.60 -13.67 -6.37
C LYS A 64 23.90 -15.10 -5.93
N GLY A 65 22.97 -16.05 -6.09
CA GLY A 65 23.15 -17.46 -5.80
C GLY A 65 22.82 -17.87 -4.35
N TYR A 66 22.08 -17.05 -3.61
CA TYR A 66 21.57 -17.44 -2.29
C TYR A 66 20.49 -18.51 -2.43
N THR A 67 20.44 -19.44 -1.47
CA THR A 67 19.40 -20.47 -1.40
C THR A 67 18.06 -19.87 -0.97
N LEU A 68 16.95 -20.54 -1.34
CA LEU A 68 15.62 -20.05 -0.97
C LEU A 68 15.43 -19.96 0.56
N ASP A 69 15.97 -20.92 1.31
CA ASP A 69 15.92 -20.91 2.78
C ASP A 69 16.66 -19.70 3.37
N GLN A 70 17.84 -19.35 2.84
CA GLN A 70 18.59 -18.17 3.30
C GLN A 70 17.87 -16.86 2.97
N ILE A 71 17.20 -16.80 1.82
CA ILE A 71 16.46 -15.60 1.42
C ILE A 71 15.22 -15.45 2.29
N ALA A 72 14.49 -16.55 2.54
CA ALA A 72 13.32 -16.57 3.42
C ALA A 72 13.66 -16.12 4.85
N ASP A 73 14.77 -16.61 5.40
CA ASP A 73 15.27 -16.22 6.72
C ASP A 73 15.59 -14.72 6.79
N VAL A 74 16.34 -14.18 5.81
CA VAL A 74 16.73 -12.75 5.79
C VAL A 74 15.56 -11.82 5.47
N ALA A 75 14.64 -12.24 4.62
CA ALA A 75 13.47 -11.45 4.24
C ALA A 75 12.28 -11.65 5.19
N GLU A 76 12.46 -12.41 6.27
CA GLU A 76 11.45 -12.69 7.31
C GLU A 76 10.11 -13.16 6.72
N THR A 77 10.18 -14.04 5.71
CA THR A 77 9.03 -14.55 4.93
C THR A 77 9.14 -16.06 4.73
N GLY A 78 8.11 -16.69 4.17
CA GLY A 78 8.11 -18.11 3.85
C GLY A 78 8.88 -18.45 2.57
N VAL A 79 9.45 -19.65 2.50
CA VAL A 79 10.10 -20.18 1.29
C VAL A 79 9.11 -20.22 0.11
N ASP A 80 7.84 -20.56 0.36
CA ASP A 80 6.78 -20.57 -0.66
C ASP A 80 6.53 -19.16 -1.25
N GLU A 81 6.60 -18.11 -0.42
CA GLU A 81 6.45 -16.72 -0.88
C GLU A 81 7.64 -16.27 -1.72
N VAL A 82 8.87 -16.63 -1.30
CA VAL A 82 10.08 -16.39 -2.08
C VAL A 82 9.99 -17.08 -3.46
N GLU A 83 9.54 -18.34 -3.50
CA GLU A 83 9.37 -19.08 -4.75
C GLU A 83 8.31 -18.43 -5.66
N ALA A 84 7.18 -18.01 -5.08
CA ALA A 84 6.12 -17.33 -5.83
C ALA A 84 6.60 -15.99 -6.44
N ILE A 85 7.38 -15.21 -5.69
CA ILE A 85 7.96 -13.94 -6.17
C ILE A 85 8.92 -14.17 -7.33
N ILE A 86 9.77 -15.20 -7.25
CA ILE A 86 10.70 -15.56 -8.32
C ILE A 86 9.92 -15.96 -9.58
N LYS A 87 8.97 -16.90 -9.49
CA LYS A 87 8.15 -17.38 -10.62
C LYS A 87 7.36 -16.28 -11.30
N LYS A 88 6.75 -15.37 -10.52
CA LYS A 88 5.98 -14.24 -11.05
C LYS A 88 6.83 -13.28 -11.89
N LYS A 89 8.14 -13.23 -11.67
CA LYS A 89 9.08 -12.29 -12.29
C LYS A 89 10.07 -12.93 -13.26
N GLU A 90 10.12 -14.27 -13.38
CA GLU A 90 10.86 -15.01 -14.41
C GLU A 90 10.74 -14.43 -15.83
N PRO A 91 9.54 -14.10 -16.36
CA PRO A 91 9.42 -13.55 -17.72
C PRO A 91 10.01 -12.13 -17.88
N ALA A 92 10.33 -11.42 -16.79
CA ALA A 92 10.96 -10.10 -16.81
C ALA A 92 12.48 -10.15 -16.56
N MET A 93 13.05 -11.34 -16.37
CA MET A 93 14.49 -11.56 -16.17
C MET A 93 15.20 -12.13 -17.41
N ALA A 94 14.44 -12.49 -18.46
CA ALA A 94 14.94 -12.94 -19.75
C ALA A 94 15.33 -11.76 -20.66
#